data_AF-A0A8C6NLH0-F1
#
_entry.id   AF-A0A8C6NLH0-F1
#
_cell.length_a   1.000
_cell.length_b   1.000
_cell.length_c   1.000
_cell.angle_alpha   90.00
_cell.angle_beta   90.00
_cell.angle_gamma   90.00
#
_symmetry.space_group_name_H-M   'P 1'
#
loop_
_entity.id
_entity.type
_entity.pdbx_description
1 polymer ?
#
loop_
_entity_poly.entity_id
_entity_poly.type
_entity_poly.pdbx_seq_one_letter_code
_entity_poly.pdbx_strand_id
1 'polypeptide(L)'
;MEGFGSALEKNAADLTVMDVYDIAAVVGQEFERIIDQYGCEALSRLMPKVVRVLEILEVMVSRSSMSPDTEELRLELDRLRLERIERLEKERKHRQVAQDIHQPSKKTQSEVWTLPTLRSSVCLWSPGMTEKEKQVMLRLKEVVDKQRDEIRAKDRELSLKNEDIEALQQQQSRLMKINHDLRHKISVVEAQGKALIGQKVELEAGAQAQAQEVGALRQEVARLRERLQVEASTQNPEEAPPLPPSPAELASDWLTAAQLFCCMVFILGSKMQSWCFISTNITSLEELCRVVELLMVSFYSLRHTTLSWLLVNTAEVGGAMKAHS
;
A
#
# COMPACT_ATOMS: atom_id res chain seq x y z
N MET A 1 -8.52 -36.21 -7.50
CA MET A 1 -8.23 -35.34 -6.34
C MET A 1 -6.90 -34.68 -6.64
N GLU A 2 -6.89 -33.71 -7.56
CA GLU A 2 -5.68 -33.17 -8.16
C GLU A 2 -5.90 -31.68 -8.42
N GLY A 3 -5.03 -30.82 -7.89
CA GLY A 3 -5.10 -29.37 -8.10
C GLY A 3 -4.17 -28.55 -7.19
N PHE A 4 -3.99 -28.98 -5.94
CA PHE A 4 -3.28 -28.17 -4.94
C PHE A 4 -1.75 -28.07 -5.16
N GLY A 5 -1.14 -28.95 -5.97
CA GLY A 5 0.30 -28.92 -6.24
C GLY A 5 0.77 -27.83 -7.22
N SER A 6 -0.15 -27.23 -7.99
CA SER A 6 0.20 -26.29 -9.05
C SER A 6 0.76 -24.96 -8.56
N ALA A 7 0.44 -24.55 -7.32
CA ALA A 7 0.89 -23.27 -6.76
C ALA A 7 2.38 -23.28 -6.36
N LEU A 8 2.91 -24.43 -5.95
CA LEU A 8 4.33 -24.60 -5.59
C LEU A 8 5.28 -24.55 -6.79
N GLU A 9 4.78 -24.82 -7.99
CA GLU A 9 5.56 -24.82 -9.23
C GLU A 9 5.64 -23.43 -9.90
N LYS A 10 4.92 -22.44 -9.39
CA LYS A 10 4.91 -21.07 -9.93
C LYS A 10 6.19 -20.32 -9.59
N ASN A 11 6.63 -19.44 -10.50
CA ASN A 11 7.73 -18.52 -10.22
C ASN A 11 7.35 -17.56 -9.08
N ALA A 12 8.33 -17.21 -8.23
CA ALA A 12 8.11 -16.33 -7.08
C ALA A 12 7.57 -14.93 -7.46
N ALA A 13 7.83 -14.47 -8.68
CA ALA A 13 7.35 -13.19 -9.20
C ALA A 13 5.88 -13.21 -9.64
N ASP A 14 5.33 -14.39 -9.91
CA ASP A 14 3.98 -14.58 -10.46
C ASP A 14 2.99 -15.13 -9.41
N LEU A 15 3.44 -15.26 -8.16
CA LEU A 15 2.61 -15.72 -7.06
C LEU A 15 1.51 -14.70 -6.74
N THR A 16 0.30 -15.20 -6.53
CA THR A 16 -0.84 -14.41 -6.05
C THR A 16 -1.17 -14.75 -4.60
N VAL A 17 -1.97 -13.91 -3.93
CA VAL A 17 -2.41 -14.16 -2.56
C VAL A 17 -3.19 -15.48 -2.45
N MET A 18 -3.94 -15.86 -3.49
CA MET A 18 -4.64 -17.14 -3.57
C MET A 18 -3.66 -18.33 -3.58
N ASP A 19 -2.55 -18.20 -4.30
CA ASP A 19 -1.51 -19.24 -4.35
C ASP A 19 -0.86 -19.46 -2.98
N VAL A 20 -0.72 -18.41 -2.17
CA VAL A 20 -0.20 -18.54 -0.79
C VAL A 20 -1.16 -19.34 0.10
N TYR A 21 -2.47 -19.15 -0.05
CA TYR A 21 -3.47 -19.96 0.66
C TYR A 21 -3.48 -21.42 0.20
N ASP A 22 -3.33 -21.67 -1.11
CA ASP A 22 -3.22 -23.03 -1.65
C ASP A 22 -1.96 -23.74 -1.14
N ILE A 23 -0.82 -23.04 -1.11
CA ILE A 23 0.44 -23.54 -0.51
C ILE A 23 0.25 -23.84 0.98
N ALA A 24 -0.41 -22.95 1.73
CA ALA A 24 -0.68 -23.16 3.15
C ALA A 24 -1.56 -24.41 3.39
N ALA A 25 -2.53 -24.67 2.52
CA ALA A 25 -3.37 -25.86 2.60
C ALA A 25 -2.58 -27.16 2.37
N VAL A 26 -1.68 -27.18 1.38
CA VAL A 26 -0.79 -28.34 1.14
C VAL A 26 0.14 -28.58 2.34
N VAL A 27 0.75 -27.53 2.86
CA VAL A 27 1.63 -27.61 4.04
C VAL A 27 0.86 -28.07 5.28
N GLY A 28 -0.38 -27.62 5.45
CA GLY A 28 -1.27 -28.06 6.53
C GLY A 28 -1.60 -29.55 6.46
N GLN A 29 -1.84 -30.09 5.26
CA GLN A 29 -2.07 -31.54 5.06
C GLN A 29 -0.83 -32.38 5.41
N GLU A 30 0.38 -31.92 5.10
CA GLU A 30 1.60 -32.63 5.50
C GLU A 30 1.79 -32.61 7.03
N PHE A 31 1.46 -31.48 7.68
CA PHE A 31 1.48 -31.41 9.13
C PHE A 31 0.44 -32.32 9.78
N GLU A 32 -0.76 -32.44 9.23
CA GLU A 32 -1.78 -33.38 9.72
C GLU A 32 -1.26 -34.83 9.71
N ARG A 33 -0.63 -35.26 8.61
CA ARG A 33 -0.02 -36.61 8.52
C ARG A 33 1.09 -36.85 9.55
N ILE A 34 1.90 -35.82 9.83
CA ILE A 34 2.97 -35.92 10.83
C ILE A 34 2.38 -35.97 12.24
N ILE A 35 1.33 -35.18 12.51
CA ILE A 35 0.61 -35.20 13.80
C ILE A 35 0.00 -36.59 14.03
N ASP A 36 -0.61 -37.19 13.02
CA ASP A 36 -1.22 -38.52 13.12
C ASP A 36 -0.20 -39.62 13.46
N GLN A 37 1.06 -39.50 12.99
CA GLN A 37 2.09 -40.52 13.18
C GLN A 37 2.96 -40.28 14.43
N TYR A 38 3.25 -39.03 14.77
CA TYR A 38 4.25 -38.67 15.79
C TYR A 38 3.69 -37.80 16.93
N GLY A 39 2.42 -37.41 16.85
CA GLY A 39 1.76 -36.56 17.83
C GLY A 39 2.08 -35.07 17.66
N CYS A 40 1.25 -34.22 18.28
CA CYS A 40 1.27 -32.76 18.13
C CYS A 40 2.57 -32.10 18.66
N GLU A 41 3.21 -32.74 19.64
CA GLU A 41 4.42 -32.25 20.30
C GLU A 41 5.59 -32.06 19.32
N ALA A 42 5.69 -32.91 18.30
CA ALA A 42 6.73 -32.84 17.28
C ALA A 42 6.68 -31.53 16.44
N LEU A 43 5.49 -30.95 16.30
CA LEU A 43 5.24 -29.76 15.46
C LEU A 43 4.99 -28.48 16.26
N SER A 44 4.79 -28.58 17.58
CA SER A 44 4.47 -27.47 18.49
C SER A 44 5.37 -26.24 18.31
N ARG A 45 6.68 -26.44 18.07
CA ARG A 45 7.67 -25.37 17.89
C ARG A 45 7.87 -24.93 16.43
N LEU A 46 7.50 -25.77 15.47
CA LEU A 46 7.68 -25.50 14.04
C LEU A 46 6.48 -24.77 13.45
N MET A 47 5.26 -25.14 13.87
CA MET A 47 4.01 -24.58 13.37
C MET A 47 3.98 -23.05 13.40
N PRO A 48 4.33 -22.36 14.51
CA PRO A 48 4.28 -20.90 14.56
C PRO A 48 5.30 -20.23 13.62
N LYS A 49 6.42 -20.92 13.32
CA LYS A 49 7.45 -20.41 12.41
C LYS A 49 6.98 -20.50 10.96
N VAL A 50 6.31 -21.60 10.60
CA VAL A 50 5.77 -21.79 9.25
C VAL A 50 4.61 -20.85 8.98
N VAL A 51 3.71 -20.65 9.96
CA VAL A 51 2.69 -19.61 9.89
C VAL A 51 3.32 -18.23 9.68
N ARG A 52 4.39 -17.90 10.42
CA ARG A 52 5.09 -16.61 10.24
C ARG A 52 5.70 -16.43 8.85
N VAL A 53 6.25 -17.48 8.25
CA VAL A 53 6.79 -17.43 6.89
C VAL A 53 5.69 -17.21 5.86
N LEU A 54 4.54 -17.89 6.03
CA LEU A 54 3.37 -17.71 5.16
C LEU A 54 2.76 -16.31 5.27
N GLU A 55 2.70 -15.74 6.49
CA GLU A 55 2.28 -14.34 6.71
C GLU A 55 3.20 -13.35 5.97
N ILE A 56 4.53 -13.55 6.06
CA ILE A 56 5.50 -12.68 5.38
C ILE A 56 5.34 -12.78 3.86
N LEU A 57 5.15 -14.01 3.36
CA LEU A 57 4.94 -14.25 1.94
C LEU A 57 3.65 -13.59 1.43
N GLU A 58 2.55 -13.70 2.18
CA GLU A 58 1.28 -13.05 1.87
C GLU A 58 1.44 -11.53 1.77
N VAL A 59 2.15 -10.91 2.72
CA VAL A 59 2.41 -9.46 2.70
C VAL A 59 3.28 -9.06 1.51
N MET A 60 4.31 -9.82 1.18
CA MET A 60 5.19 -9.54 0.04
C MET A 60 4.43 -9.65 -1.28
N VAL A 61 3.63 -10.69 -1.45
CA VAL A 61 2.80 -10.92 -2.64
C VAL A 61 1.71 -9.85 -2.75
N SER A 62 1.03 -9.53 -1.66
CA SER A 62 0.03 -8.45 -1.61
C SER A 62 0.63 -7.11 -2.05
N ARG A 63 1.83 -6.75 -1.55
CA ARG A 63 2.51 -5.51 -1.93
C ARG A 63 3.02 -5.52 -3.38
N SER A 64 3.40 -6.67 -3.92
CA SER A 64 3.84 -6.80 -5.31
C SER A 64 2.67 -6.61 -6.30
N SER A 65 1.48 -7.13 -5.98
CA SER A 65 0.25 -6.86 -6.74
C SER A 65 -0.20 -5.40 -6.65
N MET A 66 0.20 -4.71 -5.57
CA MET A 66 -0.01 -3.28 -5.34
C MET A 66 1.20 -2.44 -5.77
N SER A 67 1.96 -2.86 -6.78
CA SER A 67 2.96 -2.01 -7.46
C SER A 67 2.43 -1.44 -8.80
N PRO A 68 1.24 -0.80 -8.82
CA PRO A 68 0.69 -0.22 -10.04
C PRO A 68 1.62 0.83 -10.63
N ASP A 69 2.47 1.47 -9.81
CA ASP A 69 3.48 2.43 -10.24
C ASP A 69 4.34 1.93 -11.40
N THR A 70 4.72 0.64 -11.43
CA THR A 70 5.58 0.13 -12.51
C THR A 70 4.83 -0.05 -13.83
N GLU A 71 3.59 -0.49 -13.78
CA GLU A 71 2.75 -0.69 -14.97
C GLU A 71 2.15 0.64 -15.45
N GLU A 72 1.78 1.53 -14.54
CA GLU A 72 1.34 2.89 -14.80
C GLU A 72 2.47 3.72 -15.42
N LEU A 73 3.70 3.63 -14.91
CA LEU A 73 4.87 4.28 -15.53
C LEU A 73 5.19 3.72 -16.91
N ARG A 74 4.94 2.43 -17.16
CA ARG A 74 5.10 1.83 -18.50
C ARG A 74 4.05 2.36 -19.47
N LEU A 75 2.78 2.38 -19.06
CA LEU A 75 1.68 2.93 -19.86
C LEU A 75 1.88 4.42 -20.15
N GLU A 76 2.34 5.19 -19.16
CA GLU A 76 2.63 6.62 -19.34
C GLU A 76 3.85 6.83 -20.23
N LEU A 77 4.89 5.99 -20.13
CA LEU A 77 6.04 6.02 -21.04
C LEU A 77 5.61 5.75 -22.49
N ASP A 78 4.74 4.77 -22.72
CA ASP A 78 4.26 4.43 -24.05
C ASP A 78 3.32 5.51 -24.62
N ARG A 79 2.47 6.10 -23.78
CA ARG A 79 1.69 7.29 -24.14
C ARG A 79 2.60 8.46 -24.55
N LEU A 80 3.63 8.78 -23.75
CA LEU A 80 4.56 9.87 -24.05
C LEU A 80 5.36 9.61 -25.33
N ARG A 81 5.69 8.36 -25.63
CA ARG A 81 6.32 7.95 -26.91
C ARG A 81 5.39 8.23 -28.09
N LEU A 82 4.12 7.86 -28.00
CA LEU A 82 3.13 8.12 -29.04
C LEU A 82 2.92 9.63 -29.25
N GLU A 83 2.77 10.40 -28.17
CA GLU A 83 2.64 11.86 -28.26
C GLU A 83 3.89 12.53 -28.87
N ARG A 84 5.10 12.00 -28.62
CA ARG A 84 6.34 12.49 -29.23
C ARG A 84 6.35 12.21 -30.73
N ILE A 85 5.97 11.00 -31.15
CA ILE A 85 5.91 10.62 -32.57
C ILE A 85 4.90 11.49 -33.30
N GLU A 86 3.70 11.69 -32.72
CA GLU A 86 2.65 12.51 -33.32
C GLU A 86 3.08 13.98 -33.47
N ARG A 87 3.77 14.54 -32.46
CA ARG A 87 4.36 15.90 -32.53
C ARG A 87 5.36 16.03 -33.67
N LEU A 88 6.29 15.08 -33.79
CA LEU A 88 7.28 15.08 -34.87
C LEU A 88 6.63 14.94 -36.25
N GLU A 89 5.59 14.11 -36.38
CA GLU A 89 4.84 14.03 -37.63
C GLU A 89 4.10 15.32 -37.97
N LYS A 90 3.45 15.96 -36.99
CA LYS A 90 2.78 17.26 -37.17
C LYS A 90 3.78 18.33 -37.59
N GLU A 91 4.92 18.42 -36.93
CA GLU A 91 6.00 19.34 -37.33
C GLU A 91 6.53 19.05 -38.73
N ARG A 92 6.69 17.77 -39.10
CA ARG A 92 7.11 17.39 -40.46
C ARG A 92 6.07 17.81 -41.50
N LYS A 93 4.78 17.57 -41.23
CA LYS A 93 3.65 17.98 -42.10
C LYS A 93 3.59 19.50 -42.23
N HIS A 94 3.71 20.24 -41.13
CA HIS A 94 3.75 21.71 -41.14
C HIS A 94 4.96 22.24 -41.90
N ARG A 95 6.15 21.65 -41.71
CA ARG A 95 7.37 22.02 -42.45
C ARG A 95 7.24 21.76 -43.94
N GLN A 96 6.65 20.63 -44.32
CA GLN A 96 6.38 20.27 -45.72
C GLN A 96 5.44 21.30 -46.36
N VAL A 97 4.30 21.60 -45.71
CA VAL A 97 3.33 22.60 -46.19
C VAL A 97 3.97 23.99 -46.27
N ALA A 98 4.76 24.39 -45.27
CA ALA A 98 5.48 25.65 -45.30
C ALA A 98 6.47 25.70 -46.47
N GLN A 99 7.19 24.62 -46.75
CA GLN A 99 8.14 24.55 -47.86
C GLN A 99 7.42 24.59 -49.22
N ASP A 100 6.29 23.90 -49.34
CA ASP A 100 5.44 23.87 -50.55
C ASP A 100 4.75 25.22 -50.83
N ILE A 101 4.44 26.01 -49.81
CA ILE A 101 3.90 27.39 -49.97
C ILE A 101 5.04 28.38 -50.26
N HIS A 102 6.20 28.19 -49.64
CA HIS A 102 7.32 29.13 -49.73
C HIS A 102 8.07 29.02 -51.07
N GLN A 103 8.07 27.85 -51.74
CA GLN A 103 8.70 27.66 -53.05
C GLN A 103 8.00 28.45 -54.19
N PRO A 104 6.66 28.37 -54.38
CA PRO A 104 5.93 29.20 -55.33
C PRO A 104 5.98 30.68 -54.94
N SER A 105 5.81 31.00 -53.65
CA SER A 105 5.79 32.40 -53.19
C SER A 105 7.11 33.12 -53.44
N LYS A 106 8.27 32.45 -53.30
CA LYS A 106 9.58 33.02 -53.63
C LYS A 106 9.78 33.27 -55.13
N LYS A 107 9.33 32.33 -55.98
CA LYS A 107 9.38 32.48 -57.44
C LYS A 107 8.50 33.63 -57.91
N THR A 108 7.25 33.67 -57.45
CA THR A 108 6.32 34.75 -57.77
C THR A 108 6.78 36.11 -57.21
N GLN A 109 7.42 36.16 -56.04
CA GLN A 109 7.94 37.41 -55.48
C GLN A 109 9.17 37.95 -56.24
N SER A 110 10.04 37.08 -56.76
CA SER A 110 11.15 37.48 -57.65
C SER A 110 10.69 37.97 -59.02
N GLU A 111 9.61 37.40 -59.55
CA GLU A 111 8.97 37.84 -60.80
C GLU A 111 8.22 39.16 -60.61
N VAL A 112 7.60 39.38 -59.45
CA VAL A 112 6.89 40.64 -59.11
C VAL A 112 7.84 41.80 -58.82
N TRP A 113 9.01 41.56 -58.22
CA TRP A 113 10.00 42.61 -57.93
C TRP A 113 10.73 43.12 -59.19
N THR A 114 10.79 42.31 -60.25
CA THR A 114 11.46 42.64 -61.51
C THR A 114 10.58 43.41 -62.50
N LEU A 115 9.31 43.65 -62.19
CA LEU A 115 8.35 44.33 -63.08
C LEU A 115 7.85 45.65 -62.48
N PRO A 116 8.40 46.81 -62.88
CA PRO A 116 7.94 48.13 -62.41
C PRO A 116 6.54 48.51 -62.89
N THR A 117 5.96 47.76 -63.84
CA THR A 117 4.79 48.20 -64.63
C THR A 117 3.44 47.68 -64.10
N LEU A 118 3.42 46.69 -63.19
CA LEU A 118 2.17 46.01 -62.79
C LEU A 118 1.48 46.60 -61.54
N ARG A 119 2.14 47.47 -60.78
CA ARG A 119 1.52 48.07 -59.58
C ARG A 119 0.43 49.10 -59.92
N SER A 120 0.42 49.61 -61.16
CA SER A 120 -0.54 50.64 -61.62
C SER A 120 -1.68 50.09 -62.49
N SER A 121 -1.62 48.83 -62.94
CA SER A 121 -2.50 48.33 -64.01
C SER A 121 -3.65 47.42 -63.55
N VAL A 122 -3.87 47.24 -62.25
CA VAL A 122 -4.92 46.33 -61.73
C VAL A 122 -6.28 47.02 -61.53
N CYS A 123 -6.36 48.35 -61.60
CA CYS A 123 -7.62 49.08 -61.34
C CYS A 123 -8.33 49.65 -62.57
N LEU A 124 -7.78 49.47 -63.77
CA LEU A 124 -8.46 49.88 -65.00
C LEU A 124 -8.75 48.63 -65.82
N TRP A 125 -10.02 48.21 -65.79
CA TRP A 125 -10.61 47.24 -66.69
C TRP A 125 -9.99 47.37 -68.07
N SER A 126 -9.14 46.41 -68.45
CA SER A 126 -8.44 46.47 -69.72
C SER A 126 -9.48 46.49 -70.85
N PRO A 127 -9.57 47.56 -71.67
CA PRO A 127 -10.54 47.64 -72.75
C PRO A 127 -10.12 46.62 -73.81
N GLY A 128 -10.71 45.41 -73.74
CA GLY A 128 -10.31 44.27 -74.58
C GLY A 128 -10.67 42.90 -74.01
N MET A 129 -11.03 42.80 -72.73
CA MET A 129 -11.40 41.53 -72.10
C MET A 129 -12.76 41.00 -72.64
N THR A 130 -12.81 39.74 -73.04
CA THR A 130 -14.05 39.05 -73.44
C THR A 130 -14.98 38.84 -72.26
N GLU A 131 -16.28 38.74 -72.50
CA GLU A 131 -17.29 38.61 -71.43
C GLU A 131 -17.07 37.37 -70.54
N LYS A 132 -16.55 36.29 -71.13
CA LYS A 132 -16.19 35.06 -70.39
C LYS A 132 -15.03 35.31 -69.42
N GLU A 133 -14.02 36.07 -69.81
CA GLU A 133 -12.89 36.40 -68.95
C GLU A 133 -13.29 37.31 -67.78
N LYS A 134 -14.20 38.26 -68.03
CA LYS A 134 -14.80 39.09 -66.96
C LYS A 134 -15.57 38.23 -65.96
N GLN A 135 -16.37 37.28 -66.44
CA GLN A 135 -17.13 36.37 -65.58
C GLN A 135 -16.22 35.46 -64.75
N VAL A 136 -15.13 34.96 -65.32
CA VAL A 136 -14.10 34.20 -64.59
C VAL A 136 -13.43 35.07 -63.53
N MET A 137 -13.09 36.32 -63.85
CA MET A 137 -12.48 37.25 -62.91
C MET A 137 -13.38 37.57 -61.71
N LEU A 138 -14.70 37.75 -61.94
CA LEU A 138 -15.66 37.95 -60.85
C LEU A 138 -15.74 36.73 -59.93
N ARG A 139 -15.80 35.52 -60.49
CA ARG A 139 -15.79 34.27 -59.70
C ARG A 139 -14.50 34.09 -58.91
N LEU A 140 -13.35 34.41 -59.51
CA LEU A 140 -12.07 34.36 -58.81
C LEU A 140 -12.02 35.39 -57.67
N LYS A 141 -12.53 36.60 -57.89
CA LYS A 141 -12.64 37.61 -56.85
C LYS A 141 -13.53 37.14 -55.70
N GLU A 142 -14.70 36.56 -56.00
CA GLU A 142 -15.59 35.99 -54.98
C GLU A 142 -14.91 34.88 -54.16
N VAL A 143 -14.17 33.98 -54.82
CA VAL A 143 -13.42 32.92 -54.11
C VAL A 143 -12.31 33.50 -53.26
N VAL A 144 -11.56 34.49 -53.77
CA VAL A 144 -10.49 35.16 -53.01
C VAL A 144 -11.05 35.92 -51.81
N ASP A 145 -12.17 36.64 -51.97
CA ASP A 145 -12.80 37.37 -50.88
C ASP A 145 -13.36 36.40 -49.81
N LYS A 146 -13.96 35.27 -50.22
CA LYS A 146 -14.37 34.20 -49.29
C LYS A 146 -13.18 33.60 -48.53
N GLN A 147 -12.09 33.27 -49.23
CA GLN A 147 -10.89 32.74 -48.59
C GLN A 147 -10.28 33.75 -47.60
N ARG A 148 -10.32 35.05 -47.90
CA ARG A 148 -9.88 36.10 -46.95
C ARG A 148 -10.73 36.13 -45.69
N ASP A 149 -12.05 36.02 -45.83
CA ASP A 149 -12.96 36.00 -44.69
C ASP A 149 -12.81 34.70 -43.87
N GLU A 150 -12.59 33.56 -44.53
CA GLU A 150 -12.27 32.29 -43.88
C GLU A 150 -10.95 32.37 -43.10
N ILE A 151 -9.89 32.95 -43.68
CA ILE A 151 -8.61 33.18 -42.99
C ILE A 151 -8.84 34.02 -41.73
N ARG A 152 -9.58 35.14 -41.84
CA ARG A 152 -9.90 35.99 -40.68
C ARG A 152 -10.72 35.27 -39.62
N ALA A 153 -11.65 34.41 -40.02
CA ALA A 153 -12.42 33.61 -39.08
C ALA A 153 -11.53 32.59 -38.36
N LYS A 154 -10.61 31.93 -39.09
CA LYS A 154 -9.65 30.98 -38.53
C LYS A 154 -8.64 31.66 -37.61
N ASP A 155 -8.16 32.87 -37.94
CA ASP A 155 -7.28 33.64 -37.06
C ASP A 155 -7.95 33.98 -35.72
N ARG A 156 -9.23 34.35 -35.73
CA ARG A 156 -10.01 34.57 -34.50
C ARG A 156 -10.19 33.29 -33.70
N GLU A 157 -10.49 32.17 -34.35
CA GLU A 157 -10.59 30.86 -33.70
C GLU A 157 -9.26 30.44 -33.05
N LEU A 158 -8.14 30.67 -33.74
CA LEU A 158 -6.79 30.42 -33.22
C LEU A 158 -6.46 31.31 -32.02
N SER A 159 -6.84 32.59 -32.05
CA SER A 159 -6.65 33.51 -30.92
C SER A 159 -7.36 33.00 -29.67
N LEU A 160 -8.63 32.62 -29.79
CA LEU A 160 -9.41 32.08 -28.66
C LEU A 160 -8.79 30.79 -28.12
N LYS A 161 -8.37 29.87 -29.01
CA LYS A 161 -7.68 28.64 -28.59
C LYS A 161 -6.34 28.91 -27.88
N ASN A 162 -5.62 29.95 -28.29
CA ASN A 162 -4.39 30.36 -27.61
C ASN A 162 -4.68 30.91 -26.21
N GLU A 163 -5.73 31.73 -26.05
CA GLU A 163 -6.17 32.21 -24.73
C GLU A 163 -6.55 31.05 -23.80
N ASP A 164 -7.25 30.03 -24.31
CA ASP A 164 -7.56 28.81 -23.55
C ASP A 164 -6.30 28.04 -23.14
N ILE A 165 -5.32 27.89 -24.06
CA ILE A 165 -4.04 27.25 -23.76
C ILE A 165 -3.28 28.01 -22.67
N GLU A 166 -3.23 29.34 -22.74
CA GLU A 166 -2.59 30.18 -21.73
C GLU A 166 -3.28 30.04 -20.37
N ALA A 167 -4.62 30.02 -20.33
CA ALA A 167 -5.38 29.80 -19.10
C ALA A 167 -5.08 28.42 -18.50
N LEU A 168 -5.04 27.37 -19.31
CA LEU A 168 -4.69 26.01 -18.88
C LEU A 168 -3.23 25.93 -18.38
N GLN A 169 -2.28 26.60 -19.04
CA GLN A 169 -0.89 26.66 -18.58
C GLN A 169 -0.76 27.36 -17.22
N GLN A 170 -1.54 28.41 -16.98
CA GLN A 170 -1.59 29.07 -15.67
C GLN A 170 -2.17 28.13 -14.60
N GLN A 171 -3.24 27.39 -14.90
CA GLN A 171 -3.79 26.39 -13.98
C GLN A 171 -2.80 25.27 -13.68
N GLN A 172 -2.13 24.75 -14.70
CA GLN A 172 -1.09 23.73 -14.55
C GLN A 172 0.04 24.22 -13.63
N SER A 173 0.52 25.45 -13.84
CA SER A 173 1.58 26.05 -13.02
C SER A 173 1.15 26.20 -11.55
N ARG A 174 -0.11 26.58 -11.30
CA ARG A 174 -0.68 26.65 -9.94
C ARG A 174 -0.75 25.27 -9.29
N LEU A 175 -1.22 24.27 -10.02
CA LEU A 175 -1.29 22.89 -9.52
C LEU A 175 0.10 22.30 -9.24
N MET A 176 1.09 22.57 -10.09
CA MET A 176 2.48 22.16 -9.83
C MET A 176 3.01 22.74 -8.51
N LYS A 177 2.72 24.03 -8.24
CA LYS A 177 3.10 24.68 -6.99
C LYS A 177 2.42 24.04 -5.78
N ILE A 178 1.11 23.82 -5.85
CA ILE A 178 0.36 23.15 -4.78
C ILE A 178 0.88 21.73 -4.55
N ASN A 179 1.17 20.97 -5.61
CA ASN A 179 1.68 19.61 -5.50
C ASN A 179 3.06 19.59 -4.83
N HIS A 180 3.95 20.52 -5.18
CA HIS A 180 5.24 20.70 -4.50
C HIS A 180 5.07 21.00 -3.01
N ASP A 181 4.17 21.95 -2.67
CA ASP A 181 3.89 22.33 -1.28
C ASP A 181 3.33 21.15 -0.47
N LEU A 182 2.45 20.33 -1.06
CA LEU A 182 1.91 19.13 -0.42
C LEU A 182 2.98 18.06 -0.21
N ARG A 183 3.84 17.79 -1.20
CA ARG A 183 4.98 16.88 -1.04
C ARG A 183 5.90 17.33 0.09
N HIS A 184 6.19 18.62 0.16
CA HIS A 184 7.00 19.19 1.24
C HIS A 184 6.33 19.02 2.61
N LYS A 185 5.01 19.30 2.72
CA LYS A 185 4.24 19.05 3.95
C LYS A 185 4.26 17.60 4.38
N ILE A 186 4.10 16.65 3.45
CA ILE A 186 4.19 15.21 3.73
C ILE A 186 5.57 14.88 4.31
N SER A 187 6.66 15.33 3.67
CA SER A 187 8.01 15.09 4.16
C SER A 187 8.25 15.66 5.58
N VAL A 188 7.72 16.84 5.89
CA VAL A 188 7.81 17.44 7.23
C VAL A 188 7.02 16.62 8.25
N VAL A 189 5.78 16.25 7.94
CA VAL A 189 4.93 15.46 8.84
C VAL A 189 5.51 14.06 9.06
N GLU A 190 6.07 13.42 8.03
CA GLU A 190 6.77 12.15 8.15
C GLU A 190 8.00 12.25 9.05
N ALA A 191 8.80 13.31 8.92
CA ALA A 191 9.95 13.53 9.78
C ALA A 191 9.53 13.74 11.25
N GLN A 192 8.47 14.52 11.47
CA GLN A 192 7.89 14.70 12.81
C GLN A 192 7.38 13.38 13.39
N GLY A 193 6.68 12.57 12.60
CA GLY A 193 6.20 11.24 13.01
C GLY A 193 7.35 10.32 13.44
N LYS A 194 8.43 10.27 12.66
CA LYS A 194 9.64 9.50 13.01
C LYS A 194 10.30 9.99 14.29
N ALA A 195 10.37 11.30 14.49
CA ALA A 195 10.92 11.88 15.73
C ALA A 195 10.08 11.51 16.96
N LEU A 196 8.75 11.58 16.86
CA LEU A 196 7.85 11.19 17.95
C LEU A 196 7.92 9.69 18.26
N ILE A 197 8.02 8.84 17.23
CA ILE A 197 8.24 7.39 17.43
C ILE A 197 9.57 7.16 18.15
N GLY A 198 10.64 7.85 17.76
CA GLY A 198 11.94 7.77 18.44
C GLY A 198 11.86 8.14 19.92
N GLN A 199 11.21 9.27 20.24
CA GLN A 199 10.99 9.71 21.62
C GLN A 199 10.17 8.70 22.43
N LYS A 200 9.12 8.13 21.83
CA LYS A 200 8.29 7.11 22.48
C LYS A 200 9.14 5.88 22.83
N VAL A 201 9.94 5.38 21.89
CA VAL A 201 10.82 4.22 22.12
C VAL A 201 11.83 4.51 23.23
N GLU A 202 12.42 5.70 23.27
CA GLU A 202 13.37 6.09 24.31
C GLU A 202 12.71 6.12 25.71
N LEU A 203 11.51 6.69 25.81
CA LEU A 203 10.75 6.73 27.06
C LEU A 203 10.30 5.33 27.51
N GLU A 204 9.84 4.49 26.58
CA GLU A 204 9.46 3.10 26.88
C GLU A 204 10.66 2.28 27.36
N ALA A 205 11.82 2.43 26.71
CA ALA A 205 13.06 1.79 27.15
C ALA A 205 13.47 2.25 28.56
N GLY A 206 13.38 3.56 28.85
CA GLY A 206 13.64 4.11 30.17
C GLY A 206 12.70 3.57 31.25
N ALA A 207 11.39 3.52 30.96
CA ALA A 207 10.40 2.95 31.88
C ALA A 207 10.65 1.46 32.15
N GLN A 208 11.05 0.69 31.11
CA GLN A 208 11.36 -0.72 31.27
C GLN A 208 12.62 -0.96 32.09
N ALA A 209 13.66 -0.14 31.92
CA ALA A 209 14.86 -0.18 32.76
C ALA A 209 14.53 0.09 34.23
N GLN A 210 13.72 1.13 34.52
CA GLN A 210 13.26 1.42 35.87
C GLN A 210 12.43 0.27 36.47
N ALA A 211 11.57 -0.37 35.67
CA ALA A 211 10.78 -1.51 36.13
C ALA A 211 11.66 -2.71 36.51
N GLN A 212 12.75 -2.96 35.76
CA GLN A 212 13.73 -4.00 36.10
C GLN A 212 14.48 -3.68 37.40
N GLU A 213 14.88 -2.43 37.60
CA GLU A 213 15.54 -1.99 38.84
C GLU A 213 14.62 -2.11 40.05
N VAL A 214 13.37 -1.66 39.94
CA VAL A 214 12.36 -1.85 40.99
C VAL A 214 12.12 -3.34 41.27
N GLY A 215 12.09 -4.18 40.23
CA GLY A 215 11.99 -5.63 40.36
C GLY A 215 13.15 -6.23 41.14
N ALA A 216 14.39 -5.84 40.82
CA ALA A 216 15.60 -6.27 41.52
C ALA A 216 15.60 -5.84 43.00
N LEU A 217 15.24 -4.58 43.28
CA LEU A 217 15.13 -4.08 44.66
C LEU A 217 14.07 -4.83 45.46
N ARG A 218 12.92 -5.18 44.85
CA ARG A 218 11.87 -5.98 45.52
C ARG A 218 12.36 -7.37 45.88
N GLN A 219 13.14 -8.01 45.01
CA GLN A 219 13.74 -9.32 45.28
C GLN A 219 14.74 -9.24 46.45
N GLU A 220 15.57 -8.19 46.48
CA GLU A 220 16.52 -8.01 47.58
C GLU A 220 15.80 -7.75 48.91
N VAL A 221 14.75 -6.93 48.91
CA VAL A 221 13.90 -6.72 50.09
C VAL A 221 13.27 -8.03 50.57
N ALA A 222 12.77 -8.88 49.66
CA ALA A 222 12.20 -10.18 50.00
C ALA A 222 13.26 -11.09 50.64
N ARG A 223 14.46 -11.18 50.04
CA ARG A 223 15.58 -11.96 50.57
C ARG A 223 16.01 -11.49 51.96
N LEU A 224 16.08 -10.19 52.19
CA LEU A 224 16.43 -9.62 53.51
C LEU A 224 15.35 -9.93 54.56
N ARG A 225 14.07 -9.90 54.17
CA ARG A 225 12.95 -10.30 55.06
C ARG A 225 13.03 -11.77 55.46
N GLU A 226 13.30 -12.66 54.51
CA GLU A 226 13.46 -14.09 54.79
C GLU A 226 14.60 -14.34 55.80
N ARG A 227 15.75 -13.68 55.60
CA ARG A 227 16.88 -13.78 56.55
C ARG A 227 16.50 -13.32 57.97
N LEU A 228 15.81 -12.19 58.09
CA LEU A 228 15.30 -11.70 59.37
C LEU A 228 14.30 -12.67 60.01
N GLN A 229 13.46 -13.33 59.21
CA GLN A 229 12.46 -14.28 59.70
C GLN A 229 13.09 -15.60 60.16
N VAL A 230 14.14 -16.07 59.48
CA VAL A 230 14.96 -17.21 59.92
C VAL A 230 15.69 -16.88 61.22
N GLU A 231 16.29 -15.70 61.33
CA GLU A 231 16.94 -15.22 62.56
C GLU A 231 15.96 -15.12 63.74
N ALA A 232 14.74 -14.63 63.50
CA ALA A 232 13.67 -14.57 64.51
C ALA A 232 13.17 -15.97 64.93
N SER A 233 13.10 -16.92 64.00
CA SER A 233 12.69 -18.31 64.27
C SER A 233 13.76 -19.09 65.06
N THR A 234 15.04 -18.71 64.91
CA THR A 234 16.15 -19.33 65.64
C THR A 234 16.22 -18.87 67.11
N GLN A 235 15.49 -17.81 67.48
CA GLN A 235 15.48 -17.23 68.84
C GLN A 235 14.31 -17.69 69.73
N ASN A 236 13.39 -18.54 69.25
CA ASN A 236 12.28 -19.07 70.05
C ASN A 236 12.04 -20.58 69.80
N PRO A 237 12.46 -21.47 70.71
CA PRO A 237 12.07 -22.88 70.68
C PRO A 237 10.91 -23.12 71.65
N GLU A 238 9.67 -23.17 71.17
CA GLU A 238 8.59 -23.87 71.88
C GLU A 238 7.63 -24.53 70.88
N GLU A 239 7.42 -25.81 71.10
CA GLU A 239 6.93 -26.84 70.18
C GLU A 239 5.41 -27.08 70.34
N ALA A 240 4.69 -27.34 69.24
CA ALA A 240 3.36 -27.95 69.27
C ALA A 240 3.04 -28.72 67.95
N PRO A 241 2.22 -29.79 68.00
CA PRO A 241 2.45 -31.03 67.25
C PRO A 241 1.72 -31.17 65.90
N PRO A 242 2.11 -32.13 65.03
CA PRO A 242 1.59 -32.27 63.66
C PRO A 242 0.31 -33.13 63.58
N LEU A 243 -0.66 -32.67 62.79
CA LEU A 243 -1.83 -33.43 62.34
C LEU A 243 -1.67 -33.85 60.86
N PRO A 244 -2.22 -35.01 60.45
CA PRO A 244 -1.88 -35.64 59.16
C PRO A 244 -2.76 -35.11 58.01
N PRO A 245 -2.26 -35.04 56.76
CA PRO A 245 -3.10 -34.84 55.59
C PRO A 245 -3.76 -36.16 55.12
N SER A 246 -5.07 -36.07 54.92
CA SER A 246 -5.98 -37.05 54.33
C SER A 246 -5.71 -37.24 52.81
N PRO A 247 -5.97 -38.43 52.24
CA PRO A 247 -5.59 -38.77 50.87
C PRO A 247 -6.62 -38.28 49.84
N ALA A 248 -6.28 -37.31 48.98
CA ALA A 248 -6.99 -37.05 47.71
C ALA A 248 -6.32 -35.98 46.82
N GLU A 249 -5.07 -36.14 46.38
CA GLU A 249 -4.50 -35.26 45.33
C GLU A 249 -3.68 -36.06 44.32
N LEU A 250 -4.37 -36.87 43.51
CA LEU A 250 -3.88 -37.38 42.22
C LEU A 250 -5.02 -37.48 41.20
N ALA A 251 -5.87 -36.45 41.12
CA ALA A 251 -7.00 -36.44 40.17
C ALA A 251 -7.28 -35.08 39.50
N SER A 252 -6.40 -34.09 39.58
CA SER A 252 -6.70 -32.72 39.09
C SER A 252 -5.80 -32.18 37.97
N ASP A 253 -4.82 -32.95 37.47
CA ASP A 253 -3.93 -32.45 36.40
C ASP A 253 -4.41 -32.75 34.98
N TRP A 254 -5.40 -33.63 34.81
CA TRP A 254 -5.97 -33.94 33.49
C TRP A 254 -7.24 -33.13 33.17
N LEU A 255 -7.85 -32.47 34.16
CA LEU A 255 -9.03 -31.64 33.93
C LEU A 255 -8.69 -30.26 33.35
N THR A 256 -7.53 -29.69 33.69
CA THR A 256 -7.14 -28.33 33.26
C THR A 256 -6.75 -28.27 31.79
N ALA A 257 -6.08 -29.29 31.23
CA ALA A 257 -5.73 -29.32 29.81
C ALA A 257 -6.96 -29.49 28.90
N ALA A 258 -7.91 -30.35 29.30
CA ALA A 258 -9.17 -30.52 28.59
C ALA A 258 -10.09 -29.29 28.70
N GLN A 259 -10.12 -28.61 29.86
CA GLN A 259 -10.84 -27.34 30.02
C GLN A 259 -10.23 -26.22 29.16
N LEU A 260 -8.89 -26.16 29.03
CA LEU A 260 -8.21 -25.14 28.23
C LEU A 260 -8.39 -25.36 26.72
N PHE A 261 -8.36 -26.63 26.26
CA PHE A 261 -8.63 -26.96 24.86
C PHE A 261 -10.11 -26.73 24.50
N CYS A 262 -11.05 -27.12 25.38
CA CYS A 262 -12.46 -26.75 25.22
C CYS A 262 -12.68 -25.24 25.26
N CYS A 263 -12.01 -24.48 26.12
CA CYS A 263 -12.11 -23.02 26.15
C CYS A 263 -11.54 -22.37 24.88
N MET A 264 -10.42 -22.86 24.33
CA MET A 264 -9.89 -22.34 23.07
C MET A 264 -10.86 -22.62 21.90
N VAL A 265 -11.36 -23.84 21.78
CA VAL A 265 -12.31 -24.23 20.73
C VAL A 265 -13.65 -23.50 20.88
N PHE A 266 -14.14 -23.27 22.11
CA PHE A 266 -15.38 -22.54 22.37
C PHE A 266 -15.22 -21.01 22.15
N ILE A 267 -14.05 -20.44 22.40
CA ILE A 267 -13.74 -19.02 22.12
C ILE A 267 -13.53 -18.79 20.62
N LEU A 268 -12.85 -19.69 19.91
CA LEU A 268 -12.72 -19.66 18.45
C LEU A 268 -14.07 -19.91 17.75
N GLY A 269 -14.87 -20.85 18.25
CA GLY A 269 -16.22 -21.15 17.76
C GLY A 269 -17.24 -20.04 17.99
N SER A 270 -17.25 -19.44 19.19
CA SER A 270 -18.15 -18.30 19.50
C SER A 270 -17.76 -17.03 18.75
N LYS A 271 -16.45 -16.81 18.50
CA LYS A 271 -15.99 -15.70 17.63
C LYS A 271 -16.31 -15.94 16.16
N MET A 272 -16.27 -17.17 15.67
CA MET A 272 -16.69 -17.54 14.31
C MET A 272 -18.20 -17.38 14.09
N GLN A 273 -19.05 -17.75 15.06
CA GLN A 273 -20.50 -17.51 14.98
C GLN A 273 -20.88 -16.03 15.09
N SER A 274 -20.18 -15.27 15.95
CA SER A 274 -20.35 -13.81 16.04
C SER A 274 -19.86 -13.11 14.76
N TRP A 275 -18.79 -13.61 14.14
CA TRP A 275 -18.34 -13.18 12.81
C TRP A 275 -19.35 -13.49 11.70
N CYS A 276 -19.99 -14.65 11.73
CA CYS A 276 -21.02 -15.03 10.77
C CYS A 276 -22.25 -14.11 10.87
N PHE A 277 -22.64 -13.73 12.10
CA PHE A 277 -23.76 -12.81 12.38
C PHE A 277 -23.44 -11.34 12.06
N ILE A 278 -22.20 -10.89 12.29
CA ILE A 278 -21.72 -9.55 11.93
C ILE A 278 -21.53 -9.44 10.41
N SER A 279 -21.01 -10.47 9.75
CA SER A 279 -20.84 -10.50 8.28
C SER A 279 -22.15 -10.48 7.49
N THR A 280 -23.28 -10.90 8.10
CA THR A 280 -24.60 -10.87 7.43
C THR A 280 -25.34 -9.54 7.55
N ASN A 281 -24.85 -8.58 8.34
CA ASN A 281 -25.57 -7.33 8.67
C ASN A 281 -24.79 -6.03 8.41
N ILE A 282 -23.61 -6.08 7.77
CA ILE A 282 -22.82 -4.88 7.45
C ILE A 282 -23.32 -4.27 6.13
N THR A 283 -23.88 -3.06 6.19
CA THR A 283 -24.32 -2.31 4.99
C THR A 283 -23.43 -1.11 4.63
N SER A 284 -22.37 -0.82 5.39
CA SER A 284 -21.47 0.32 5.10
C SER A 284 -20.00 0.12 5.51
N LEU A 285 -19.09 0.79 4.79
CA LEU A 285 -17.63 0.74 4.98
C LEU A 285 -17.16 1.26 6.35
N GLU A 286 -17.88 2.17 6.99
CA GLU A 286 -17.50 2.72 8.30
C GLU A 286 -17.67 1.71 9.44
N GLU A 287 -18.67 0.83 9.35
CA GLU A 287 -18.88 -0.23 10.33
C GLU A 287 -17.80 -1.31 10.22
N LEU A 288 -17.32 -1.58 9.00
CA LEU A 288 -16.27 -2.54 8.73
C LEU A 288 -14.93 -2.12 9.35
N CYS A 289 -14.59 -0.82 9.31
CA CYS A 289 -13.40 -0.29 9.97
C CYS A 289 -13.45 -0.43 11.50
N ARG A 290 -14.61 -0.16 12.13
CA ARG A 290 -14.76 -0.31 13.59
C ARG A 290 -14.67 -1.77 14.05
N VAL A 291 -15.18 -2.70 13.24
CA VAL A 291 -15.09 -4.13 13.50
C VAL A 291 -13.62 -4.59 13.42
N VAL A 292 -12.85 -4.10 12.43
CA VAL A 292 -11.42 -4.42 12.30
C VAL A 292 -10.60 -3.91 13.49
N GLU A 293 -10.87 -2.69 13.99
CA GLU A 293 -10.19 -2.16 15.17
C GLU A 293 -10.50 -2.97 16.44
N LEU A 294 -11.77 -3.31 16.68
CA LEU A 294 -12.17 -4.14 17.81
C LEU A 294 -11.57 -5.55 17.76
N LEU A 295 -11.39 -6.11 16.55
CA LEU A 295 -10.75 -7.39 16.34
C LEU A 295 -9.25 -7.34 16.62
N MET A 296 -8.56 -6.28 16.16
CA MET A 296 -7.14 -6.05 16.44
C MET A 296 -6.88 -5.94 17.94
N VAL A 297 -7.70 -5.17 18.67
CA VAL A 297 -7.60 -5.02 20.14
C VAL A 297 -7.86 -6.36 20.84
N SER A 298 -8.88 -7.10 20.39
CA SER A 298 -9.22 -8.41 20.95
C SER A 298 -8.14 -9.46 20.69
N PHE A 299 -7.47 -9.42 19.54
CA PHE A 299 -6.36 -10.32 19.21
C PHE A 299 -5.11 -9.99 20.03
N TYR A 300 -4.82 -8.70 20.22
CA TYR A 300 -3.68 -8.26 21.03
C TYR A 300 -3.86 -8.61 22.50
N SER A 301 -5.04 -8.38 23.05
CA SER A 301 -5.35 -8.68 24.45
C SER A 301 -5.27 -10.18 24.74
N LEU A 302 -5.83 -11.01 23.83
CA LEU A 302 -5.81 -12.48 23.96
C LEU A 302 -4.38 -13.03 23.88
N ARG A 303 -3.57 -12.52 22.93
CA ARG A 303 -2.17 -12.92 22.78
C ARG A 303 -1.35 -12.55 24.03
N HIS A 304 -1.61 -11.39 24.62
CA HIS A 304 -0.91 -10.92 25.82
C HIS A 304 -1.29 -11.73 27.07
N THR A 305 -2.57 -12.07 27.25
CA THR A 305 -3.01 -12.91 28.38
C THR A 305 -2.48 -14.34 28.26
N THR A 306 -2.50 -14.92 27.05
CA THR A 306 -1.92 -16.26 26.83
C THR A 306 -0.42 -16.31 27.05
N LEU A 307 0.32 -15.26 26.64
CA LEU A 307 1.77 -15.18 26.85
C LEU A 307 2.12 -14.95 28.33
N SER A 308 1.36 -14.09 29.03
CA SER A 308 1.54 -13.84 30.45
C SER A 308 1.27 -15.09 31.30
N TRP A 309 0.28 -15.89 30.93
CA TRP A 309 -0.04 -17.13 31.62
C TRP A 309 1.02 -18.23 31.38
N LEU A 310 1.53 -18.34 30.15
CA LEU A 310 2.65 -19.24 29.83
C LEU A 310 3.92 -18.87 30.60
N LEU A 311 4.21 -17.57 30.76
CA LEU A 311 5.38 -17.08 31.49
C LEU A 311 5.30 -17.37 32.99
N VAL A 312 4.11 -17.32 33.59
CA VAL A 312 3.92 -17.61 35.02
C VAL A 312 4.02 -19.10 35.29
N ASN A 313 3.39 -19.95 34.48
CA ASN A 313 3.43 -21.40 34.68
C ASN A 313 4.78 -22.04 34.34
N THR A 314 5.55 -21.50 33.39
CA THR A 314 6.90 -22.02 33.11
C THR A 314 7.90 -21.69 34.22
N ALA A 315 7.68 -20.63 35.00
CA ALA A 315 8.50 -20.28 36.14
C ALA A 315 8.26 -21.19 37.36
N GLU A 316 7.02 -21.61 37.61
CA GLU A 316 6.69 -22.53 38.72
C GLU A 316 7.21 -23.95 38.46
N VAL A 317 7.14 -24.46 37.23
CA VAL A 317 7.65 -25.80 36.88
C VAL A 317 9.19 -25.86 36.90
N GLY A 318 9.87 -24.77 36.56
CA GLY A 318 11.34 -24.69 36.61
C GLY A 318 11.92 -24.61 38.04
N GLY A 319 11.15 -24.11 39.01
CA GLY A 319 11.54 -24.07 40.42
C GLY A 319 11.50 -25.44 41.10
N ALA A 320 10.53 -26.28 40.73
CA ALA A 320 10.35 -27.62 41.32
C ALA A 320 11.47 -28.61 40.95
N MET A 321 12.07 -28.51 39.76
CA MET A 321 13.14 -29.44 39.34
C MET A 321 14.52 -29.14 39.95
N LYS A 322 14.73 -27.95 40.54
CA LYS A 322 16.02 -27.58 41.17
C LYS A 322 16.09 -27.90 42.67
N ALA A 323 14.97 -28.25 43.30
CA ALA A 323 14.92 -28.61 44.72
C ALA A 323 15.14 -30.12 44.98
N HIS A 324 15.32 -30.93 43.93
CA HIS A 324 15.41 -32.40 44.01
C HIS A 324 16.71 -33.00 43.45
N SER A 325 17.78 -32.21 43.33
CA SER A 325 19.13 -32.70 42.99
C SER A 325 20.17 -32.22 43.98
#